data_AF-A0A927SMM1-F1
#
_entry.id   AF-A0A927SMM1-F1
#
_cell.length_a   1.000
_cell.length_b   1.000
_cell.length_c   1.000
_cell.angle_alpha   90.00
_cell.angle_beta   90.00
_cell.angle_gamma   90.00
#
_symmetry.space_group_name_H-M   'P 1'
#
loop_
_entity.id
_entity.type
_entity.pdbx_description
1 polymer ?
#
loop_
_entity_poly.entity_id
_entity_poly.type
_entity_poly.pdbx_seq_one_letter_code
_entity_poly.pdbx_strand_id
1 'polypeptide(L)'
;MNYKTSFTKTIQWRIRLLWLALIGMLIFMVAIGEIGTRDNRIVTGFAYSWGGVLYWTGLFYIIGRIIINNKLLKDRLRLKAQQLRERDERNQYLHRMSGGWVMDAMLVLCYLAAVAASCYSNEAFYAAFGLLVGAALLKLTAEIVYGKGWIKE
;
A
#
# COMPACT_ATOMS: atom_id res chain seq x y z
N MET A 1 -33.51 -1.00 2.64
CA MET A 1 -32.12 -0.77 3.09
C MET A 1 -31.43 0.18 2.11
N ASN A 2 -31.05 1.39 2.53
CA ASN A 2 -30.61 2.47 1.62
C ASN A 2 -29.13 2.31 1.22
N TYR A 3 -28.85 1.54 0.18
CA TYR A 3 -27.50 1.18 -0.31
C TYR A 3 -26.59 2.37 -0.65
N LYS A 4 -27.17 3.54 -0.99
CA LYS A 4 -26.43 4.77 -1.27
C LYS A 4 -25.70 5.35 -0.06
N THR A 5 -26.27 5.22 1.15
CA THR A 5 -25.66 5.80 2.35
C THR A 5 -24.55 4.90 2.90
N SER A 6 -24.62 3.58 2.67
CA SER A 6 -23.62 2.62 3.14
C SER A 6 -22.28 2.73 2.38
N PHE A 7 -22.31 2.86 1.05
CA PHE A 7 -21.09 2.97 0.24
C PHE A 7 -20.31 4.27 0.53
N THR A 8 -21.02 5.40 0.66
CA THR A 8 -20.42 6.68 1.03
C THR A 8 -19.77 6.63 2.41
N LYS A 9 -20.42 5.99 3.40
CA LYS A 9 -19.84 5.78 4.74
C LYS A 9 -18.57 4.91 4.70
N THR A 10 -18.54 3.90 3.84
CA THR A 10 -17.36 3.05 3.65
C THR A 10 -16.17 3.85 3.10
N ILE A 11 -16.40 4.73 2.12
CA ILE A 11 -15.35 5.60 1.57
C ILE A 11 -14.87 6.62 2.61
N GLN A 12 -15.79 7.19 3.41
CA GLN A 12 -15.41 8.09 4.51
C GLN A 12 -14.54 7.39 5.55
N TRP A 13 -14.85 6.14 5.90
CA TRP A 13 -14.01 5.33 6.78
C TRP A 13 -12.65 5.02 6.17
N ARG A 14 -12.57 4.71 4.87
CA ARG A 14 -11.29 4.57 4.16
C ARG A 14 -10.45 5.84 4.22
N ILE A 15 -11.07 7.02 4.07
CA ILE A 15 -10.36 8.31 4.19
C ILE A 15 -9.87 8.55 5.62
N ARG A 16 -10.70 8.24 6.64
CA ARG A 16 -10.28 8.34 8.05
C ARG A 16 -9.11 7.41 8.38
N LEU A 17 -9.14 6.18 7.86
CA LEU A 17 -8.02 5.23 8.00
C LEU A 17 -6.74 5.76 7.32
N LEU A 18 -6.86 6.38 6.14
CA LEU A 18 -5.73 7.02 5.48
C LEU A 18 -5.17 8.20 6.27
N TRP A 19 -6.03 9.00 6.91
CA TRP A 19 -5.60 10.07 7.80
C TRP A 19 -4.90 9.53 9.06
N LEU A 20 -5.42 8.46 9.67
CA LEU A 20 -4.75 7.78 10.78
C LEU A 20 -3.38 7.23 10.37
N ALA A 21 -3.28 6.62 9.19
CA ALA A 21 -2.01 6.14 8.66
C ALA A 21 -1.01 7.29 8.41
N LEU A 22 -1.48 8.43 7.89
CA LEU A 22 -0.66 9.63 7.71
C LEU A 22 -0.11 10.15 9.04
N ILE A 23 -0.96 10.25 10.06
CA ILE A 23 -0.55 10.66 11.42
C ILE A 23 0.46 9.67 11.99
N GLY A 24 0.21 8.36 11.84
CA GLY A 24 1.14 7.32 12.28
C GLY A 24 2.51 7.43 11.60
N MET A 25 2.56 7.71 10.29
CA MET A 25 3.81 7.95 9.56
C MET A 25 4.55 9.19 10.07
N LEU A 26 3.85 10.29 10.35
CA LEU A 26 4.45 11.50 10.91
C LEU A 26 5.04 11.26 12.31
N ILE A 27 4.31 10.56 13.17
CA ILE A 27 4.80 10.17 14.50
C ILE A 27 6.05 9.30 14.35
N PHE A 28 6.03 8.34 13.44
CA PHE A 28 7.18 7.47 13.16
C PHE A 28 8.42 8.27 12.72
N MET A 29 8.25 9.26 11.83
CA MET A 29 9.33 10.14 11.40
C MET A 29 9.91 10.97 12.54
N VAL A 30 9.05 11.55 13.40
CA VAL A 30 9.48 12.30 14.59
C VAL A 30 10.21 11.38 15.57
N ALA A 31 9.68 10.19 15.84
CA ALA A 31 10.30 9.22 16.73
C ALA A 31 11.70 8.81 16.24
N ILE A 32 11.89 8.57 14.94
CA ILE A 32 13.23 8.28 14.39
C ILE A 32 14.15 9.50 14.50
N GLY A 33 13.64 10.70 14.23
CA GLY A 33 14.41 11.93 14.32
C GLY A 33 14.87 12.26 15.73
N GLU A 34 14.03 12.02 16.73
CA GLU A 34 14.32 12.27 18.15
C GLU A 34 15.20 11.20 18.79
N ILE A 35 14.95 9.92 18.47
CA ILE A 35 15.81 8.82 18.92
C ILE A 35 17.22 8.99 18.35
N GLY A 36 17.34 9.66 17.20
CA GLY A 36 18.59 9.99 16.56
C GLY A 36 19.25 8.72 16.04
N THR A 37 19.54 8.69 14.74
CA THR A 37 20.53 7.77 14.16
C THR A 37 21.93 8.16 14.67
N ARG A 38 22.15 8.08 15.99
CA ARG A 38 23.33 8.57 16.71
C ARG A 38 24.59 7.76 16.38
N ASP A 39 24.44 6.59 15.76
CA ASP A 39 25.52 5.82 15.17
C ASP A 39 25.19 5.42 13.73
N ASN A 40 25.54 6.30 12.77
CA ASN A 40 25.49 6.02 11.32
C ASN A 40 26.40 4.85 10.86
N ARG A 41 27.02 4.11 11.79
CA ARG A 41 27.90 2.98 11.51
C ARG A 41 27.17 1.65 11.36
N ILE A 42 25.96 1.53 11.88
CA ILE A 42 25.21 0.26 11.92
C ILE A 42 24.38 0.06 10.65
N VAL A 43 23.98 1.15 9.99
CA VAL A 43 23.13 1.14 8.78
C VAL A 43 23.94 1.67 7.60
N THR A 44 24.01 0.90 6.53
CA THR A 44 24.66 1.31 5.27
C THR A 44 23.91 2.47 4.64
N GLY A 45 24.64 3.32 3.89
CA GLY A 45 24.02 4.40 3.12
C GLY A 45 22.92 3.91 2.18
N PHE A 46 23.04 2.67 1.67
CA PHE A 46 22.03 2.06 0.81
C PHE A 46 20.70 1.82 1.54
N ALA A 47 20.72 1.15 2.70
CA ALA A 47 19.50 0.87 3.47
C ALA A 47 18.83 2.16 3.95
N TYR A 48 19.61 3.16 4.37
CA TYR A 48 19.09 4.46 4.75
C TYR A 48 18.44 5.21 3.58
N SER A 49 19.12 5.28 2.42
CA SER A 49 18.58 5.94 1.23
C SER A 49 17.31 5.24 0.71
N TRP A 50 17.33 3.92 0.57
CA TRP A 50 16.17 3.17 0.09
C TRP A 50 15.02 3.13 1.10
N GLY A 51 15.32 3.07 2.40
CA GLY A 51 14.33 3.23 3.47
C GLY A 51 13.63 4.58 3.40
N GLY A 52 14.39 5.66 3.17
CA GLY A 52 13.85 6.99 2.92
C GLY A 52 12.97 7.04 1.67
N VAL A 53 13.42 6.47 0.55
CA VAL A 53 12.61 6.38 -0.68
C VAL A 53 11.31 5.64 -0.42
N LEU A 54 11.34 4.49 0.25
CA LEU A 54 10.14 3.76 0.64
C LEU A 54 9.23 4.64 1.51
N TYR A 55 9.75 5.26 2.56
CA TYR A 55 8.96 6.17 3.39
C TYR A 55 8.27 7.28 2.57
N TRP A 56 9.02 7.99 1.72
CA TRP A 56 8.49 9.06 0.87
C TRP A 56 7.46 8.55 -0.15
N THR A 57 7.71 7.41 -0.79
CA THR A 57 6.74 6.81 -1.73
C THR A 57 5.41 6.48 -1.05
N GLY A 58 5.45 5.95 0.18
CA GLY A 58 4.25 5.67 0.98
C GLY A 58 3.50 6.95 1.36
N LEU A 59 4.23 8.00 1.74
CA LEU A 59 3.65 9.30 2.08
C LEU A 59 2.97 9.96 0.88
N PHE A 60 3.62 9.99 -0.29
CA PHE A 60 3.01 10.49 -1.53
C PHE A 60 1.78 9.66 -1.94
N TYR A 61 1.84 8.35 -1.79
CA TYR A 61 0.72 7.46 -2.08
C TYR A 61 -0.50 7.78 -1.20
N ILE A 62 -0.31 7.93 0.12
CA ILE A 62 -1.40 8.25 1.06
C ILE A 62 -2.01 9.61 0.74
N ILE A 63 -1.19 10.65 0.53
CA ILE A 63 -1.67 12.00 0.20
C ILE A 63 -2.45 11.97 -1.11
N GLY A 64 -1.91 11.34 -2.16
CA GLY A 64 -2.59 11.18 -3.44
C GLY A 64 -3.92 10.46 -3.30
N ARG A 65 -3.97 9.38 -2.51
CA ARG A 65 -5.21 8.65 -2.22
C ARG A 65 -6.22 9.50 -1.45
N ILE A 66 -5.80 10.33 -0.49
CA ILE A 66 -6.72 11.24 0.22
C ILE A 66 -7.31 12.25 -0.75
N ILE A 67 -6.51 12.87 -1.63
CA ILE A 67 -6.98 13.84 -2.62
C ILE A 67 -7.95 13.19 -3.61
N ILE A 68 -7.60 12.04 -4.16
CA ILE A 68 -8.45 11.30 -5.11
C ILE A 68 -9.77 10.89 -4.45
N ASN A 69 -9.73 10.32 -3.25
CA ASN A 69 -10.94 9.90 -2.53
C ASN A 69 -11.82 11.10 -2.15
N ASN A 70 -11.23 12.23 -1.75
CA ASN A 70 -11.98 13.46 -1.50
C ASN A 70 -12.63 14.00 -2.78
N LYS A 71 -11.94 13.92 -3.93
CA LYS A 71 -12.50 14.30 -5.24
C LYS A 71 -13.63 13.36 -5.68
N LEU A 72 -13.50 12.06 -5.37
CA LEU A 72 -14.53 11.05 -5.64
C LEU A 72 -15.83 11.31 -4.87
N LEU A 73 -15.72 11.75 -3.61
CA LEU A 73 -16.89 12.08 -2.80
C LEU A 73 -17.64 13.32 -3.29
N LYS A 74 -16.96 14.25 -3.97
CA LYS A 74 -17.57 15.46 -4.54
C LYS A 74 -18.33 15.19 -5.84
N ASP A 75 -17.91 14.21 -6.63
CA ASP A 75 -18.47 13.94 -7.96
C ASP A 75 -19.24 12.61 -8.00
N ARG A 76 -20.57 12.69 -8.06
CA ARG A 76 -21.46 11.53 -8.05
C ARG A 76 -21.32 10.65 -9.29
N LEU A 77 -20.89 11.20 -10.43
CA LEU A 77 -20.69 10.43 -11.66
C LEU A 77 -19.45 9.55 -11.54
N ARG A 78 -18.35 10.10 -10.99
CA ARG A 78 -17.12 9.33 -10.72
C ARG A 78 -17.33 8.25 -9.68
N LEU A 79 -18.14 8.52 -8.65
CA LEU A 79 -18.50 7.53 -7.64
C LEU A 79 -19.21 6.32 -8.27
N LYS A 80 -20.21 6.55 -9.14
CA LYS A 80 -20.92 5.47 -9.85
C LYS A 80 -20.01 4.70 -10.80
N ALA A 81 -19.14 5.39 -11.53
CA ALA A 81 -18.17 4.75 -12.43
C ALA A 81 -17.19 3.86 -11.65
N GLN A 82 -16.75 4.30 -10.47
CA GLN A 82 -15.93 3.47 -9.59
C GLN A 82 -16.70 2.29 -9.01
N GLN A 83 -17.97 2.45 -8.64
CA GLN A 83 -18.82 1.33 -8.23
C GLN A 83 -18.99 0.28 -9.33
N LEU A 84 -19.07 0.71 -10.60
CA LEU A 84 -19.17 -0.19 -11.73
C LEU A 84 -17.86 -0.98 -11.92
N ARG A 85 -16.71 -0.29 -11.85
CA ARG A 85 -15.38 -0.95 -11.88
C ARG A 85 -15.13 -1.89 -10.71
N GLU A 86 -15.57 -1.53 -9.52
CA GLU A 86 -15.47 -2.43 -8.35
C GLU A 86 -16.38 -3.65 -8.50
N ARG A 87 -17.46 -3.57 -9.30
CA ARG A 87 -18.34 -4.69 -9.64
C ARG A 87 -17.93 -5.47 -10.89
N ASP A 88 -16.84 -5.09 -11.57
CA ASP A 88 -16.32 -5.91 -12.66
C ASP A 88 -15.84 -7.25 -12.10
N GLU A 89 -16.64 -8.29 -12.35
CA GLU A 89 -16.41 -9.66 -11.91
C GLU A 89 -15.04 -10.16 -12.36
N ARG A 90 -14.59 -9.73 -13.54
CA ARG A 90 -13.25 -10.02 -14.08
C ARG A 90 -12.14 -9.58 -13.14
N ASN A 91 -12.22 -8.36 -12.61
CA ASN A 91 -11.14 -7.81 -11.78
C ASN A 91 -11.16 -8.42 -10.38
N GLN A 92 -12.36 -8.71 -9.85
CA GLN A 92 -12.53 -9.45 -8.60
C GLN A 92 -11.99 -10.88 -8.71
N TYR A 93 -12.22 -11.54 -9.85
CA TYR A 93 -11.72 -12.89 -10.12
C TYR A 93 -10.19 -12.92 -10.21
N LEU A 94 -9.59 -12.05 -11.03
CA LEU A 94 -8.14 -11.95 -11.15
C LEU A 94 -7.48 -11.64 -9.80
N HIS A 95 -8.06 -10.72 -9.04
CA HIS A 95 -7.57 -10.39 -7.71
C HIS A 95 -7.66 -11.57 -6.74
N ARG A 96 -8.77 -12.32 -6.75
CA ARG A 96 -8.93 -13.52 -5.90
C ARG A 96 -7.92 -14.61 -6.28
N MET A 97 -7.61 -14.77 -7.56
CA MET A 97 -6.66 -15.76 -8.06
C MET A 97 -5.19 -15.39 -7.78
N SER A 98 -4.85 -14.09 -7.76
CA SER A 98 -3.50 -13.61 -7.40
C SER A 98 -3.22 -13.61 -5.89
N GLY A 99 -4.10 -14.22 -5.09
CA GLY A 99 -3.98 -14.33 -3.63
C GLY A 99 -4.74 -13.25 -2.84
N GLY A 100 -5.48 -12.40 -3.55
CA GLY A 100 -6.52 -11.52 -3.00
C GLY A 100 -6.06 -10.65 -1.84
N TRP A 101 -6.96 -10.50 -0.87
CA TRP A 101 -6.74 -9.66 0.30
C TRP A 101 -5.58 -10.16 1.19
N VAL A 102 -5.28 -11.46 1.17
CA VAL A 102 -4.21 -12.05 1.99
C VAL A 102 -2.84 -11.59 1.48
N MET A 103 -2.62 -11.66 0.16
CA MET A 103 -1.37 -11.18 -0.43
C MET A 103 -1.22 -9.68 -0.29
N ASP A 104 -2.32 -8.91 -0.36
CA ASP A 104 -2.30 -7.48 -0.06
C ASP A 104 -1.86 -7.19 1.37
N ALA A 105 -2.45 -7.89 2.34
CA ALA A 105 -2.08 -7.74 3.75
C ALA A 105 -0.61 -8.12 3.98
N MET A 106 -0.14 -9.21 3.37
CA MET A 106 1.26 -9.63 3.44
C MET A 106 2.20 -8.56 2.88
N LEU A 107 1.91 -8.02 1.70
CA LEU A 107 2.72 -6.97 1.09
C LEU A 107 2.79 -5.71 1.95
N VAL A 108 1.68 -5.30 2.56
CA VAL A 108 1.65 -4.16 3.49
C VAL A 108 2.51 -4.43 4.73
N LEU A 109 2.43 -5.63 5.30
CA LEU A 109 3.26 -6.00 6.45
C LEU A 109 4.75 -6.03 6.10
N CYS A 110 5.11 -6.61 4.95
CA CYS A 110 6.49 -6.61 4.46
C CYS A 110 7.00 -5.19 4.21
N TYR A 111 6.12 -4.30 3.73
CA TYR A 111 6.46 -2.91 3.49
C TYR A 111 6.78 -2.18 4.80
N LEU A 112 5.92 -2.33 5.81
CA LEU A 112 6.15 -1.75 7.13
C LEU A 112 7.43 -2.32 7.77
N ALA A 113 7.65 -3.63 7.63
CA ALA A 113 8.85 -4.29 8.13
C ALA A 113 10.12 -3.79 7.44
N ALA A 114 10.11 -3.59 6.12
CA ALA A 114 11.25 -3.05 5.38
C ALA A 114 11.56 -1.61 5.79
N VAL A 115 10.54 -0.76 5.96
CA VAL A 115 10.73 0.61 6.43
C VAL A 115 11.27 0.64 7.86
N ALA A 116 10.71 -0.15 8.77
CA ALA A 116 11.21 -0.25 10.14
C ALA A 116 12.66 -0.79 10.18
N ALA A 117 12.94 -1.87 9.46
CA ALA A 117 14.26 -2.50 9.43
C ALA A 117 15.35 -1.57 8.88
N SER A 118 15.00 -0.67 7.94
CA SER A 118 15.93 0.31 7.39
C SER A 118 16.56 1.23 8.43
N CYS A 119 15.93 1.39 9.59
CA CYS A 119 16.43 2.21 10.69
C CYS A 119 17.36 1.47 11.66
N TYR A 120 17.33 0.12 11.68
CA TYR A 120 17.97 -0.67 12.75
C TYR A 120 19.06 -1.62 12.25
N SER A 121 18.87 -2.33 11.14
CA SER A 121 19.88 -3.28 10.66
C SER A 121 19.82 -3.52 9.15
N ASN A 122 20.99 -3.62 8.53
CA ASN A 122 21.11 -3.88 7.09
C ASN A 122 20.60 -5.28 6.72
N GLU A 123 20.92 -6.29 7.52
CA GLU A 123 20.54 -7.67 7.25
C GLU A 123 19.02 -7.85 7.25
N ALA A 124 18.34 -7.32 8.27
CA ALA A 124 16.88 -7.35 8.31
C ALA A 124 16.27 -6.51 7.19
N PHE A 125 16.89 -5.39 6.81
CA PHE A 125 16.44 -4.59 5.69
C PHE A 125 16.50 -5.36 4.37
N TYR A 126 17.65 -5.98 4.03
CA TYR A 126 17.79 -6.74 2.79
C TYR A 126 16.85 -7.95 2.75
N ALA A 127 16.67 -8.65 3.87
CA ALA A 127 15.73 -9.76 3.96
C ALA A 127 14.28 -9.30 3.73
N ALA A 128 13.83 -8.25 4.44
CA ALA A 128 12.48 -7.73 4.31
C ALA A 128 12.22 -7.11 2.93
N PHE A 129 13.20 -6.37 2.40
CA PHE A 129 13.13 -5.76 1.07
C PHE A 129 13.12 -6.81 -0.04
N GLY A 130 13.98 -7.82 0.04
CA GLY A 130 14.00 -8.94 -0.91
C GLY A 130 12.68 -9.72 -0.90
N LEU A 131 12.13 -9.98 0.29
CA LEU A 131 10.83 -10.64 0.43
C LEU A 131 9.70 -9.78 -0.13
N LEU A 132 9.71 -8.47 0.10
CA LEU A 132 8.74 -7.54 -0.47
C LEU A 132 8.77 -7.54 -1.99
N VAL A 133 9.97 -7.42 -2.59
CA VAL A 133 10.13 -7.40 -4.04
C VAL A 133 9.74 -8.75 -4.64
N GLY A 134 10.19 -9.86 -4.03
CA GLY A 134 9.84 -11.21 -4.45
C GLY A 134 8.32 -11.45 -4.42
N ALA A 135 7.67 -11.10 -3.31
CA ALA A 135 6.22 -11.24 -3.17
C ALA A 135 5.45 -10.36 -4.17
N ALA A 136 5.91 -9.13 -4.41
CA ALA A 136 5.30 -8.24 -5.40
C ALA A 136 5.43 -8.80 -6.82
N LEU A 137 6.61 -9.32 -7.19
CA LEU A 137 6.83 -9.97 -8.48
C LEU A 137 5.98 -11.24 -8.64
N LEU A 138 5.85 -12.07 -7.60
CA LEU A 138 4.98 -13.25 -7.62
C LEU A 138 3.53 -12.86 -7.85
N LYS A 139 3.06 -11.81 -7.18
CA LYS A 139 1.70 -11.31 -7.37
C LYS A 139 1.49 -10.77 -8.80
N LEU A 140 2.42 -9.97 -9.32
CA LEU A 140 2.35 -9.43 -10.68
C LEU A 140 2.41 -10.54 -11.74
N THR A 141 3.28 -11.53 -11.56
CA THR A 141 3.38 -12.66 -12.49
C THR A 141 2.11 -13.50 -12.48
N ALA A 142 1.51 -13.75 -11.30
CA ALA A 142 0.21 -14.40 -11.20
C ALA A 142 -0.86 -13.61 -11.96
N GLU A 143 -0.95 -12.29 -11.78
CA GLU A 143 -1.91 -11.45 -12.50
C GLU A 143 -1.73 -11.49 -14.03
N ILE A 144 -0.47 -11.50 -14.51
CA ILE A 144 -0.18 -11.58 -15.95
C ILE A 144 -0.54 -12.97 -16.52
N VAL A 145 -0.19 -14.04 -15.81
CA VAL A 145 -0.44 -15.42 -16.26
C VAL A 145 -1.94 -15.68 -16.32
N TYR A 146 -2.68 -15.37 -15.24
CA TYR A 146 -4.13 -15.54 -15.22
C TYR A 146 -4.85 -14.55 -16.14
N GLY A 147 -4.29 -13.35 -16.33
CA GLY A 147 -4.81 -12.36 -17.27
C GLY A 147 -4.67 -12.78 -18.74
N LYS A 148 -3.58 -13.47 -19.10
CA LYS A 148 -3.34 -14.00 -20.46
C LYS A 148 -4.05 -15.34 -20.72
N GLY A 149 -4.21 -16.18 -19.70
CA GLY A 149 -4.85 -17.50 -19.82
C GLY A 149 -6.31 -17.43 -20.31
N TRP A 150 -6.99 -16.31 -20.09
CA TRP A 150 -8.39 -16.08 -20.47
C TRP A 150 -8.62 -15.58 -21.91
N ILE A 151 -7.56 -15.35 -22.69
CA ILE A 151 -7.66 -14.95 -24.12
C ILE A 151 -7.65 -16.20 -25.05
N LYS A 152 -7.50 -17.40 -24.48
CA LYS A 152 -7.30 -18.65 -25.24
C LYS A 152 -8.51 -19.61 -25.28
N GLU A 153 -9.66 -19.21 -24.75
CA GLU A 153 -10.94 -19.91 -24.96
C GLU A 153 -11.89 -19.03 -25.76
#